data_AF-A0A2N1W3R1-F1
#
_entry.id   AF-A0A2N1W3R1-F1
#
_cell.length_a   1.000
_cell.length_b   1.000
_cell.length_c   1.000
_cell.angle_alpha   90.00
_cell.angle_beta   90.00
_cell.angle_gamma   90.00
#
_symmetry.space_group_name_H-M   'P 1'
#
loop_
_entity.id
_entity.type
_entity.pdbx_description
1 polymer ?
#
loop_
_entity_poly.entity_id
_entity_poly.type
_entity_poly.pdbx_seq_one_letter_code
_entity_poly.pdbx_strand_id
1 'polypeptide(L)'
;METDNHLSLEDIQEIFGSVMQVIEPAKPAAAVMPAEKEKPAAILEQPYVQENNTDDFMKRAKELEKEFAKQTEAAQPVSGFGFYGETEKAAMIKMYEEISAELRNILMSSISEKAVNNMMLRSLEKIALMHPVMKNTNWDSDGRLKEDGSVDFERFIKNIQQFGNENIEKAFSAMMELLAMRLKAIKTGTGVENYKKAAAAINKKLMIIEAGYPKAVSVTVRNKVVEAAIKKAEV
;
A
#
# COMPACT_ATOMS: atom_id res chain seq x y z
N MET A 1 0.59 14.94 29.24
CA MET A 1 -0.40 13.98 28.70
C MET A 1 0.36 13.10 27.74
N GLU A 2 0.83 11.96 28.22
CA GLU A 2 1.43 10.94 27.35
C GLU A 2 0.32 10.15 26.69
N THR A 3 0.32 10.11 25.36
CA THR A 3 -0.53 9.21 24.58
C THR A 3 0.28 7.97 24.27
N ASP A 4 0.37 7.06 25.24
CA ASP A 4 0.96 5.72 25.08
C ASP A 4 0.11 4.90 24.10
N ASN A 5 0.32 5.16 22.82
CA ASN A 5 -0.37 4.50 21.71
C ASN A 5 0.38 3.21 21.34
N HIS A 6 0.62 2.39 22.37
CA HIS A 6 1.17 1.05 22.29
C HIS A 6 0.02 0.07 22.15
N LEU A 7 0.00 -0.71 21.06
CA LEU A 7 -0.90 -1.86 20.96
C LEU A 7 -0.54 -2.85 22.08
N SER A 8 -1.54 -3.21 22.88
CA SER A 8 -1.38 -4.20 23.93
C SER A 8 -1.19 -5.61 23.36
N LEU A 9 -0.77 -6.56 24.20
CA LEU A 9 -0.76 -7.99 23.83
C LEU A 9 -2.17 -8.50 23.49
N GLU A 10 -3.20 -7.93 24.12
CA GLU A 10 -4.61 -8.22 23.85
C GLU A 10 -5.03 -7.68 22.46
N ASP A 11 -4.63 -6.45 22.10
CA ASP A 11 -4.83 -5.91 20.75
C ASP A 11 -4.20 -6.80 19.67
N ILE A 12 -2.99 -7.31 19.92
CA ILE A 12 -2.24 -8.14 18.96
C ILE A 12 -2.92 -9.51 18.81
N GLN A 13 -3.38 -10.12 19.91
CA GLN A 13 -4.15 -11.37 19.88
C GLN A 13 -5.51 -11.20 19.19
N GLU A 14 -6.17 -10.05 19.35
CA GLU A 14 -7.41 -9.73 18.64
C GLU A 14 -7.17 -9.54 17.13
N ILE A 15 -6.07 -8.85 16.78
CA ILE A 15 -5.73 -8.46 15.41
C ILE A 15 -5.27 -9.65 14.56
N PHE A 16 -4.39 -10.53 15.05
CA PHE A 16 -3.98 -11.74 14.29
C PHE A 16 -4.83 -12.98 14.60
N GLY A 17 -5.57 -12.98 15.71
CA GLY A 17 -6.17 -14.18 16.28
C GLY A 17 -5.15 -15.05 17.04
N SER A 18 -5.65 -16.03 17.79
CA SER A 18 -4.88 -16.93 18.67
C SER A 18 -3.97 -17.95 17.94
N VAL A 19 -3.53 -17.64 16.72
CA VAL A 19 -2.82 -18.55 15.79
C VAL A 19 -1.30 -18.36 15.86
N MET A 20 -0.81 -17.29 16.49
CA MET A 20 0.63 -17.02 16.65
C MET A 20 1.27 -17.88 17.75
N GLN A 21 1.48 -19.17 17.44
CA GLN A 21 2.60 -19.91 18.03
C GLN A 21 3.90 -19.37 17.41
N VAL A 22 4.89 -19.06 18.26
CA VAL A 22 6.18 -18.52 17.83
C VAL A 22 6.96 -19.61 17.08
N ILE A 23 7.23 -19.39 15.80
CA ILE A 23 8.01 -20.32 14.97
C ILE A 23 9.50 -20.13 15.30
N GLU A 24 10.08 -21.10 16.01
CA GLU A 24 11.53 -21.15 16.23
C GLU A 24 12.29 -21.42 14.91
N PRO A 25 13.48 -20.82 14.71
CA PRO A 25 14.21 -20.92 13.44
C PRO A 25 14.93 -22.27 13.29
N ALA A 26 14.34 -23.19 12.54
CA ALA A 26 14.99 -24.45 12.15
C ALA A 26 16.23 -24.19 11.26
N LYS A 27 17.36 -24.84 11.60
CA LYS A 27 18.60 -24.81 10.79
C LYS A 27 18.48 -25.65 9.51
N PRO A 28 19.26 -25.35 8.46
CA PRO A 28 19.11 -25.96 7.14
C PRO A 28 19.75 -27.36 7.02
N ALA A 29 19.19 -28.17 6.11
CA ALA A 29 19.82 -29.38 5.57
C ALA A 29 20.27 -29.14 4.10
N ALA A 30 21.25 -29.91 3.63
CA ALA A 30 22.01 -29.62 2.41
C ALA A 30 21.47 -30.31 1.13
N ALA A 31 22.00 -29.88 -0.02
CA ALA A 31 21.55 -30.25 -1.36
C ALA A 31 22.09 -31.59 -1.88
N VAL A 32 21.37 -32.19 -2.84
CA VAL A 32 21.87 -33.19 -3.80
C VAL A 32 21.24 -32.92 -5.18
N MET A 33 22.05 -32.97 -6.24
CA MET A 33 21.62 -33.14 -7.65
C MET A 33 22.13 -34.51 -8.16
N PRO A 34 21.58 -35.03 -9.26
CA PRO A 34 22.36 -34.97 -10.50
C PRO A 34 21.56 -34.71 -11.79
N ALA A 35 22.29 -34.55 -12.89
CA ALA A 35 21.82 -34.46 -14.29
C ALA A 35 21.33 -35.84 -14.83
N GLU A 36 20.72 -36.03 -16.01
CA GLU A 36 20.34 -35.20 -17.19
C GLU A 36 19.11 -35.91 -17.86
N LYS A 37 18.58 -35.76 -19.09
CA LYS A 37 18.78 -35.09 -20.41
C LYS A 37 17.37 -35.09 -21.12
N GLU A 38 17.02 -34.65 -22.33
CA GLU A 38 17.68 -34.08 -23.53
C GLU A 38 16.68 -33.10 -24.24
N LYS A 39 16.42 -33.28 -25.54
CA LYS A 39 15.76 -32.36 -26.50
C LYS A 39 15.43 -33.14 -27.82
N PRO A 40 14.79 -32.54 -28.86
CA PRO A 40 13.77 -31.47 -28.86
C PRO A 40 12.59 -31.71 -29.85
N ALA A 41 11.41 -31.13 -29.58
CA ALA A 41 10.41 -30.70 -30.57
C ALA A 41 9.30 -29.90 -29.86
N ALA A 42 8.65 -28.88 -30.42
CA ALA A 42 9.03 -27.97 -31.51
C ALA A 42 8.36 -26.60 -31.21
N ILE A 43 9.01 -25.48 -31.55
CA ILE A 43 8.48 -24.13 -31.27
C ILE A 43 8.05 -23.50 -32.59
N LEU A 44 6.81 -22.99 -32.64
CA LEU A 44 6.30 -22.23 -33.78
C LEU A 44 6.99 -20.86 -33.85
N GLU A 45 7.51 -20.52 -35.02
CA GLU A 45 8.18 -19.25 -35.26
C GLU A 45 7.20 -18.08 -35.18
N GLN A 46 7.56 -17.06 -34.39
CA GLN A 46 7.07 -15.69 -34.59
C GLN A 46 8.27 -14.82 -34.97
N PRO A 47 8.12 -13.89 -35.94
CA PRO A 47 9.25 -13.17 -36.50
C PRO A 47 9.90 -12.24 -35.47
N TYR A 48 11.18 -12.47 -35.19
CA TYR A 48 12.02 -11.55 -34.42
C TYR A 48 12.21 -10.25 -35.22
N VAL A 49 11.58 -9.16 -34.77
CA VAL A 49 11.90 -7.81 -35.24
C VAL A 49 13.21 -7.38 -34.59
N GLN A 50 14.32 -7.56 -35.31
CA GLN A 50 15.60 -6.95 -34.94
C GLN A 50 15.63 -5.50 -35.42
N GLU A 51 15.24 -4.55 -34.57
CA GLU A 51 15.60 -3.13 -34.75
C GLU A 51 16.73 -2.75 -33.77
N ASN A 52 17.95 -2.83 -34.29
CA ASN A 52 19.14 -2.31 -33.60
C ASN A 52 19.14 -0.77 -33.65
N ASN A 53 18.48 -0.12 -32.70
CA ASN A 53 18.74 1.29 -32.39
C ASN A 53 18.38 1.65 -30.93
N THR A 54 19.26 1.28 -30.00
CA THR A 54 19.20 1.75 -28.60
C THR A 54 19.19 3.27 -28.50
N ASP A 55 19.79 3.95 -29.47
CA ASP A 55 19.89 5.41 -29.51
C ASP A 55 18.53 6.08 -29.78
N ASP A 56 17.66 5.50 -30.62
CA ASP A 56 16.29 6.04 -30.80
C ASP A 56 15.42 5.79 -29.57
N PHE A 57 15.61 4.68 -28.84
CA PHE A 57 14.91 4.47 -27.57
C PHE A 57 15.34 5.47 -26.50
N MET A 58 16.65 5.73 -26.39
CA MET A 58 17.23 6.74 -25.49
C MET A 58 16.83 8.18 -25.88
N LYS A 59 16.72 8.46 -27.19
CA LYS A 59 16.27 9.74 -27.73
C LYS A 59 14.78 9.97 -27.46
N ARG A 60 13.93 8.97 -27.70
CA ARG A 60 12.48 9.02 -27.43
C ARG A 60 12.17 9.12 -25.93
N ALA A 61 12.95 8.47 -25.08
CA ALA A 61 12.90 8.67 -23.63
C ALA A 61 13.25 10.11 -23.23
N LYS A 62 14.32 10.68 -23.80
CA LYS A 62 14.70 12.08 -23.57
C LYS A 62 13.71 13.10 -24.15
N GLU A 63 13.04 12.78 -25.24
CA GLU A 63 11.97 13.61 -25.81
C GLU A 63 10.74 13.59 -24.89
N LEU A 64 10.34 12.43 -24.36
CA LEU A 64 9.33 12.32 -23.30
C LEU A 64 9.72 13.10 -22.04
N GLU A 65 10.94 12.97 -21.53
CA GLU A 65 11.44 13.77 -20.40
C GLU A 65 11.37 15.28 -20.68
N LYS A 66 11.61 15.70 -21.92
CA LYS A 66 11.62 17.11 -22.34
C LYS A 66 10.22 17.68 -22.61
N GLU A 67 9.26 16.84 -22.99
CA GLU A 67 7.85 17.20 -23.04
C GLU A 67 7.23 17.28 -21.64
N PHE A 68 7.56 16.34 -20.75
CA PHE A 68 7.24 16.42 -19.32
C PHE A 68 7.85 17.68 -18.69
N ALA A 69 9.14 17.97 -18.95
CA ALA A 69 9.81 19.18 -18.46
C ALA A 69 9.05 20.46 -18.85
N LYS A 70 8.67 20.59 -20.13
CA LYS A 70 7.88 21.73 -20.63
C LYS A 70 6.49 21.84 -20.00
N GLN A 71 5.84 20.72 -19.69
CA GLN A 71 4.57 20.74 -18.93
C GLN A 71 4.78 21.14 -17.46
N THR A 72 5.90 20.72 -16.84
CA THR A 72 6.22 21.11 -15.46
C THR A 72 6.70 22.56 -15.32
N GLU A 73 7.34 23.16 -16.34
CA GLU A 73 7.71 24.59 -16.31
C GLU A 73 6.49 25.52 -16.45
N ALA A 74 5.39 25.04 -17.03
CA ALA A 74 4.10 25.75 -17.04
C ALA A 74 3.30 25.56 -15.72
N ALA A 75 3.63 24.55 -14.92
CA ALA A 75 3.02 24.32 -13.63
C ALA A 75 3.66 25.21 -12.55
N GLN A 76 3.03 26.36 -12.27
CA GLN A 76 3.37 27.16 -11.10
C GLN A 76 3.40 26.29 -9.84
N PRO A 77 4.30 26.54 -8.87
CA PRO A 77 4.29 25.81 -7.61
C PRO A 77 2.94 26.02 -6.92
N VAL A 78 2.15 24.96 -6.81
CA VAL A 78 0.77 25.03 -6.29
C VAL A 78 0.82 25.19 -4.76
N SER A 79 1.10 26.42 -4.32
CA SER A 79 0.93 26.90 -2.94
C SER A 79 -0.57 27.01 -2.64
N GLY A 80 -1.22 25.85 -2.56
CA GLY A 80 -2.68 25.69 -2.57
C GLY A 80 -3.15 24.53 -1.69
N PHE A 81 -2.65 24.44 -0.46
CA PHE A 81 -3.33 23.69 0.60
C PHE A 81 -4.75 24.29 0.76
N GLY A 82 -5.78 23.55 0.35
CA GLY A 82 -7.17 24.00 0.53
C GLY A 82 -8.23 23.15 -0.16
N PHE A 83 -8.10 22.94 -1.47
CA PHE A 83 -9.13 22.27 -2.27
C PHE A 83 -8.58 21.17 -3.17
N TYR A 84 -9.12 19.96 -2.96
CA TYR A 84 -8.97 18.82 -3.86
C TYR A 84 -10.33 18.54 -4.51
N GLY A 85 -10.35 18.43 -5.84
CA GLY A 85 -11.52 18.01 -6.59
C GLY A 85 -11.83 16.53 -6.38
N GLU A 86 -12.92 16.07 -6.98
CA GLU A 86 -13.34 14.67 -6.84
C GLU A 86 -12.37 13.71 -7.54
N THR A 87 -11.73 14.15 -8.62
CA THR A 87 -10.65 13.41 -9.31
C THR A 87 -9.42 13.21 -8.43
N GLU A 88 -8.97 14.26 -7.71
CA GLU A 88 -7.83 14.17 -6.80
C GLU A 88 -8.14 13.33 -5.58
N LYS A 89 -9.32 13.52 -4.97
CA LYS A 89 -9.84 12.66 -3.88
C LYS A 89 -9.89 11.19 -4.32
N ALA A 90 -10.38 10.93 -5.53
CA ALA A 90 -10.44 9.59 -6.10
C ALA A 90 -9.04 8.98 -6.31
N ALA A 91 -8.11 9.77 -6.83
CA ALA A 91 -6.72 9.37 -7.04
C ALA A 91 -6.01 9.01 -5.73
N MET A 92 -6.22 9.78 -4.65
CA MET A 92 -5.65 9.49 -3.33
C MET A 92 -6.07 8.13 -2.78
N ILE A 93 -7.37 7.83 -2.83
CA ILE A 93 -7.92 6.58 -2.29
C ILE A 93 -7.41 5.38 -3.11
N LYS A 94 -7.37 5.48 -4.44
CA LYS A 94 -6.80 4.43 -5.30
C LYS A 94 -5.32 4.21 -5.01
N MET A 95 -4.54 5.29 -4.88
CA MET A 95 -3.11 5.22 -4.54
C MET A 95 -2.88 4.61 -3.14
N TYR A 96 -3.76 4.89 -2.17
CA TYR A 96 -3.74 4.26 -0.86
C TYR A 96 -4.06 2.76 -0.93
N GLU A 97 -5.11 2.38 -1.66
CA GLU A 97 -5.49 0.96 -1.78
C GLU A 97 -4.46 0.13 -2.54
N GLU A 98 -3.72 0.72 -3.48
CA GLU A 98 -2.55 0.07 -4.08
C GLU A 98 -1.41 -0.19 -3.08
N ILE A 99 -1.26 0.65 -2.05
CA ILE A 99 -0.27 0.48 -0.97
C ILE A 99 -0.80 -0.53 0.07
N SER A 100 -2.10 -0.49 0.35
CA SER A 100 -2.86 -1.44 1.19
C SER A 100 -2.76 -2.87 0.62
N ALA A 101 -2.95 -3.03 -0.69
CA ALA A 101 -2.84 -4.30 -1.40
C ALA A 101 -1.40 -4.83 -1.45
N GLU A 102 -0.40 -3.96 -1.68
CA GLU A 102 1.01 -4.36 -1.59
C GLU A 102 1.35 -4.88 -0.19
N LEU A 103 0.91 -4.19 0.87
CA LEU A 103 1.08 -4.62 2.25
C LEU A 103 0.46 -6.00 2.50
N ARG A 104 -0.74 -6.26 1.99
CA ARG A 104 -1.38 -7.58 2.03
C ARG A 104 -0.52 -8.64 1.34
N ASN A 105 -0.07 -8.38 0.11
CA ASN A 105 0.72 -9.31 -0.70
C ASN A 105 2.04 -9.70 -0.03
N ILE A 106 2.74 -8.75 0.62
CA ILE A 106 3.98 -9.01 1.36
C ILE A 106 3.69 -9.98 2.52
N LEU A 107 2.62 -9.77 3.27
CA LEU A 107 2.30 -10.59 4.45
C LEU A 107 1.80 -11.99 4.10
N MET A 108 1.09 -12.13 2.98
CA MET A 108 0.69 -13.43 2.42
C MET A 108 1.90 -14.35 2.11
N SER A 109 3.11 -13.80 1.98
CA SER A 109 4.35 -14.59 1.84
C SER A 109 4.95 -15.08 3.16
N SER A 110 4.46 -14.60 4.31
CA SER A 110 5.10 -14.74 5.63
C SER A 110 4.18 -15.25 6.74
N ILE A 111 2.86 -15.07 6.61
CA ILE A 111 1.82 -15.57 7.54
C ILE A 111 0.60 -16.07 6.77
N SER A 112 -0.27 -16.85 7.42
CA SER A 112 -1.45 -17.44 6.78
C SER A 112 -2.50 -16.40 6.38
N GLU A 113 -3.22 -16.65 5.28
CA GLU A 113 -4.24 -15.74 4.76
C GLU A 113 -5.28 -15.33 5.81
N LYS A 114 -5.72 -16.29 6.65
CA LYS A 114 -6.64 -16.00 7.76
C LYS A 114 -6.07 -14.96 8.75
N ALA A 115 -4.78 -15.02 9.05
CA ALA A 115 -4.12 -14.06 9.93
C ALA A 115 -3.92 -12.70 9.24
N VAL A 116 -3.67 -12.68 7.93
CA VAL A 116 -3.61 -11.44 7.13
C VAL A 116 -4.98 -10.75 7.07
N ASN A 117 -6.03 -11.49 6.70
CA ASN A 117 -7.40 -10.98 6.59
C ASN A 117 -7.90 -10.46 7.95
N ASN A 118 -7.71 -11.25 9.03
CA ASN A 118 -7.99 -10.78 10.39
C ASN A 118 -7.28 -9.44 10.68
N MET A 119 -5.98 -9.34 10.42
CA MET A 119 -5.19 -8.15 10.74
C MET A 119 -5.66 -6.93 9.94
N MET A 120 -5.88 -7.09 8.63
CA MET A 120 -6.35 -6.02 7.74
C MET A 120 -7.77 -5.57 8.09
N LEU A 121 -8.67 -6.50 8.42
CA LEU A 121 -10.05 -6.20 8.81
C LEU A 121 -10.14 -5.57 10.20
N ARG A 122 -9.50 -6.16 11.22
CA ARG A 122 -9.52 -5.64 12.61
C ARG A 122 -8.90 -4.25 12.73
N SER A 123 -7.83 -3.99 11.98
CA SER A 123 -7.26 -2.63 11.94
C SER A 123 -8.22 -1.62 11.31
N LEU A 124 -8.95 -2.00 10.25
CA LEU A 124 -9.97 -1.15 9.64
C LEU A 124 -11.16 -0.90 10.59
N GLU A 125 -11.62 -1.93 11.30
CA GLU A 125 -12.67 -1.81 12.33
C GLU A 125 -12.26 -0.87 13.48
N LYS A 126 -11.06 -1.05 14.04
CA LYS A 126 -10.54 -0.18 15.13
C LYS A 126 -10.36 1.27 14.67
N ILE A 127 -9.91 1.51 13.45
CA ILE A 127 -9.80 2.86 12.88
C ILE A 127 -11.19 3.47 12.64
N ALA A 128 -12.18 2.69 12.19
CA ALA A 128 -13.54 3.18 11.94
C ALA A 128 -14.26 3.69 13.21
N LEU A 129 -13.85 3.25 14.41
CA LEU A 129 -14.32 3.77 15.69
C LEU A 129 -13.75 5.18 16.00
N MET A 130 -12.49 5.44 15.62
CA MET A 130 -11.81 6.71 15.86
C MET A 130 -12.03 7.74 14.75
N HIS A 131 -12.21 7.26 13.51
CA HIS A 131 -12.33 8.06 12.30
C HIS A 131 -13.65 7.75 11.58
N PRO A 132 -14.72 8.54 11.80
CA PRO A 132 -16.03 8.34 11.17
C PRO A 132 -16.00 8.28 9.63
N VAL A 133 -14.98 8.85 8.99
CA VAL A 133 -14.76 8.74 7.54
C VAL A 133 -14.50 7.31 7.05
N MET A 134 -13.94 6.43 7.90
CA MET A 134 -13.72 5.01 7.60
C MET A 134 -14.92 4.11 7.94
N LYS A 135 -16.01 4.66 8.49
CA LYS A 135 -17.16 3.89 8.95
C LYS A 135 -17.79 3.07 7.82
N ASN A 136 -17.96 1.77 8.08
CA ASN A 136 -18.55 0.77 7.17
C ASN A 136 -17.86 0.66 5.80
N THR A 137 -16.61 1.14 5.64
CA THR A 137 -15.85 0.97 4.39
C THR A 137 -15.37 -0.45 4.15
N ASN A 138 -15.46 -1.33 5.15
CA ASN A 138 -15.28 -2.78 5.00
C ASN A 138 -16.47 -3.50 4.33
N TRP A 139 -17.49 -2.79 3.83
CA TRP A 139 -18.64 -3.36 3.12
C TRP A 139 -18.70 -2.87 1.67
N ASP A 140 -18.91 -3.76 0.70
CA ASP A 140 -19.11 -3.36 -0.70
C ASP A 140 -20.54 -2.82 -0.96
N SER A 141 -20.84 -2.39 -2.18
CA SER A 141 -22.18 -1.90 -2.58
C SER A 141 -23.27 -2.99 -2.58
N ASP A 142 -22.90 -4.27 -2.71
CA ASP A 142 -23.81 -5.43 -2.60
C ASP A 142 -24.15 -5.76 -1.12
N GLY A 143 -23.47 -5.14 -0.16
CA GLY A 143 -23.63 -5.40 1.27
C GLY A 143 -22.86 -6.61 1.78
N ARG A 144 -21.79 -7.02 1.08
CA ARG A 144 -20.87 -8.10 1.49
C ARG A 144 -19.67 -7.52 2.25
N LEU A 145 -19.13 -8.32 3.16
CA LEU A 145 -17.94 -7.98 3.94
C LEU A 145 -16.66 -8.18 3.10
N LYS A 146 -15.81 -7.17 3.07
CA LYS A 146 -14.50 -7.17 2.41
C LYS A 146 -13.46 -7.74 3.39
N GLU A 147 -13.40 -9.07 3.48
CA GLU A 147 -12.56 -9.80 4.44
C GLU A 147 -11.05 -9.53 4.28
N ASP A 148 -10.60 -9.07 3.11
CA ASP A 148 -9.23 -8.65 2.86
C ASP A 148 -8.84 -7.33 3.55
N GLY A 149 -9.80 -6.63 4.16
CA GLY A 149 -9.64 -5.33 4.79
C GLY A 149 -9.36 -4.19 3.81
N SER A 150 -9.73 -4.34 2.53
CA SER A 150 -9.71 -3.24 1.56
C SER A 150 -10.83 -2.24 1.83
N VAL A 151 -10.58 -0.98 1.51
CA VAL A 151 -11.49 0.16 1.75
C VAL A 151 -12.42 0.33 0.55
N ASP A 152 -13.73 0.20 0.77
CA ASP A 152 -14.72 0.50 -0.27
C ASP A 152 -14.67 1.97 -0.67
N PHE A 153 -14.33 2.19 -1.94
CA PHE A 153 -14.11 3.50 -2.53
C PHE A 153 -15.36 4.39 -2.47
N GLU A 154 -16.52 3.83 -2.82
CA GLU A 154 -17.75 4.60 -2.88
C GLU A 154 -18.21 5.03 -1.49
N ARG A 155 -18.16 4.14 -0.50
CA ARG A 155 -18.50 4.46 0.89
C ARG A 155 -17.51 5.46 1.46
N PHE A 156 -16.21 5.35 1.19
CA PHE A 156 -15.23 6.31 1.70
C PHE A 156 -15.43 7.71 1.11
N ILE A 157 -15.68 7.83 -0.20
CA ILE A 157 -16.06 9.11 -0.84
C ILE A 157 -17.35 9.67 -0.25
N LYS A 158 -18.42 8.85 -0.13
CA LYS A 158 -19.71 9.27 0.45
C LYS A 158 -19.54 9.74 1.90
N ASN A 159 -18.72 9.08 2.70
CA ASN A 159 -18.41 9.49 4.07
C ASN A 159 -17.66 10.84 4.10
N ILE A 160 -16.64 11.02 3.25
CA ILE A 160 -15.91 12.30 3.14
C ILE A 160 -16.85 13.44 2.74
N GLN A 161 -17.75 13.21 1.78
CA GLN A 161 -18.78 14.17 1.37
C GLN A 161 -19.77 14.50 2.51
N GLN A 162 -20.25 13.50 3.26
CA GLN A 162 -21.21 13.67 4.36
C GLN A 162 -20.71 14.57 5.49
N PHE A 163 -19.41 14.58 5.78
CA PHE A 163 -18.83 15.48 6.79
C PHE A 163 -18.41 16.86 6.24
N GLY A 164 -18.38 17.03 4.91
CA GLY A 164 -18.05 18.30 4.24
C GLY A 164 -16.57 18.43 3.81
N ASN A 165 -16.31 19.32 2.85
CA ASN A 165 -15.05 19.39 2.09
C ASN A 165 -13.76 19.59 2.92
N GLU A 166 -13.85 20.21 4.10
CA GLU A 166 -12.69 20.40 5.00
C GLU A 166 -12.09 19.08 5.52
N ASN A 167 -12.84 17.96 5.43
CA ASN A 167 -12.46 16.69 6.05
C ASN A 167 -11.52 15.82 5.19
N ILE A 168 -10.96 16.34 4.10
CA ILE A 168 -9.87 15.65 3.38
C ILE A 168 -8.64 15.42 4.29
N GLU A 169 -8.37 16.33 5.22
CA GLU A 169 -7.34 16.14 6.25
C GLU A 169 -7.69 15.03 7.25
N LYS A 170 -8.98 14.80 7.55
CA LYS A 170 -9.41 13.64 8.34
C LYS A 170 -9.29 12.34 7.55
N ALA A 171 -9.51 12.37 6.23
CA ALA A 171 -9.26 11.21 5.37
C ALA A 171 -7.75 10.85 5.33
N PHE A 172 -6.85 11.83 5.19
CA PHE A 172 -5.41 11.59 5.32
C PHE A 172 -5.03 11.05 6.70
N SER A 173 -5.56 11.63 7.77
CA SER A 173 -5.32 11.16 9.14
C SER A 173 -5.78 9.70 9.32
N ALA A 174 -6.99 9.36 8.87
CA ALA A 174 -7.52 8.00 8.96
C ALA A 174 -6.70 6.97 8.15
N MET A 175 -6.30 7.31 6.91
CA MET A 175 -5.44 6.47 6.08
C MET A 175 -4.04 6.28 6.70
N MET A 176 -3.47 7.35 7.27
CA MET A 176 -2.18 7.35 7.96
C MET A 176 -2.23 6.47 9.21
N GLU A 177 -3.25 6.63 10.06
CA GLU A 177 -3.38 5.83 11.27
C GLU A 177 -3.72 4.36 10.98
N LEU A 178 -4.48 4.07 9.93
CA LEU A 178 -4.72 2.68 9.48
C LEU A 178 -3.43 2.01 9.00
N LEU A 179 -2.62 2.72 8.20
CA LEU A 179 -1.33 2.19 7.75
C LEU A 179 -0.34 2.04 8.93
N ALA A 180 -0.33 3.00 9.86
CA ALA A 180 0.50 2.95 11.06
C ALA A 180 0.10 1.80 11.99
N MET A 181 -1.20 1.58 12.22
CA MET A 181 -1.72 0.49 13.03
C MET A 181 -1.37 -0.88 12.43
N ARG A 182 -1.53 -1.04 11.11
CA ARG A 182 -1.11 -2.24 10.38
C ARG A 182 0.39 -2.47 10.50
N LEU A 183 1.21 -1.44 10.28
CA LEU A 183 2.67 -1.53 10.43
C LEU A 183 3.11 -1.86 11.87
N LYS A 184 2.46 -1.29 12.90
CA LYS A 184 2.70 -1.66 14.31
C LYS A 184 2.31 -3.11 14.59
N ALA A 185 1.14 -3.57 14.11
CA ALA A 185 0.72 -4.95 14.25
C ALA A 185 1.75 -5.91 13.65
N ILE A 186 2.26 -5.63 12.44
CA ILE A 186 3.30 -6.42 11.77
C ILE A 186 4.59 -6.42 12.62
N LYS A 187 5.04 -5.27 13.11
CA LYS A 187 6.24 -5.10 13.97
C LYS A 187 6.18 -5.98 15.22
N THR A 188 5.05 -6.01 15.93
CA THR A 188 4.94 -6.72 17.21
C THR A 188 4.48 -8.18 17.07
N GLY A 189 3.61 -8.50 16.11
CA GLY A 189 3.12 -9.87 15.88
C GLY A 189 4.04 -10.73 15.01
N THR A 190 4.65 -10.15 13.96
CA THR A 190 5.51 -10.88 13.01
C THR A 190 7.00 -10.54 13.14
N GLY A 191 7.36 -9.63 14.05
CA GLY A 191 8.74 -9.23 14.33
C GLY A 191 9.28 -8.11 13.44
N VAL A 192 10.32 -7.45 13.96
CA VAL A 192 10.93 -6.23 13.37
C VAL A 192 11.42 -6.44 11.93
N GLU A 193 11.95 -7.61 11.58
CA GLU A 193 12.43 -7.87 10.22
C GLU A 193 11.31 -7.96 9.18
N ASN A 194 10.13 -8.46 9.56
CA ASN A 194 8.97 -8.47 8.66
C ASN A 194 8.34 -7.08 8.55
N TYR A 195 8.37 -6.27 9.61
CA TYR A 195 8.07 -4.83 9.54
C TYR A 195 9.02 -4.08 8.59
N LYS A 196 10.34 -4.30 8.68
CA LYS A 196 11.33 -3.69 7.77
C LYS A 196 11.06 -4.05 6.31
N LYS A 197 10.80 -5.34 6.01
CA LYS A 197 10.40 -5.79 4.66
C LYS A 197 9.16 -5.06 4.18
N ALA A 198 8.12 -4.99 5.01
CA ALA A 198 6.86 -4.33 4.69
C ALA A 198 7.06 -2.84 4.36
N ALA A 199 7.74 -2.09 5.23
CA ALA A 199 8.02 -0.66 5.02
C ALA A 199 8.90 -0.41 3.78
N ALA A 200 9.93 -1.23 3.55
CA ALA A 200 10.79 -1.12 2.37
C ALA A 200 10.05 -1.39 1.06
N ALA A 201 9.18 -2.40 1.03
CA ALA A 201 8.40 -2.74 -0.16
C ALA A 201 7.25 -1.74 -0.41
N ILE A 202 6.61 -1.20 0.64
CA ILE A 202 5.71 -0.03 0.52
C ILE A 202 6.43 1.16 -0.14
N ASN A 203 7.64 1.50 0.33
CA ASN A 203 8.42 2.59 -0.25
C ASN A 203 8.82 2.33 -1.71
N LYS A 204 9.11 1.07 -2.07
CA LYS A 204 9.36 0.66 -3.47
C LYS A 204 8.10 0.77 -4.33
N LYS A 205 6.96 0.26 -3.85
CA LYS A 205 5.66 0.36 -4.53
C LYS A 205 5.26 1.82 -4.75
N LEU A 206 5.48 2.68 -3.76
CA LEU A 206 5.28 4.12 -3.85
C LEU A 206 6.08 4.73 -5.02
N MET A 207 7.39 4.48 -5.10
CA MET A 207 8.24 4.96 -6.21
C MET A 207 7.77 4.48 -7.59
N ILE A 208 7.17 3.29 -7.68
CA ILE A 208 6.63 2.75 -8.94
C ILE A 208 5.31 3.45 -9.32
N ILE A 209 4.38 3.61 -8.38
CA ILE A 209 3.04 4.16 -8.67
C ILE A 209 3.02 5.68 -8.79
N GLU A 210 3.99 6.42 -8.24
CA GLU A 210 4.03 7.89 -8.35
C GLU A 210 3.97 8.41 -9.80
N ALA A 211 4.45 7.63 -10.78
CA ALA A 211 4.36 7.99 -12.20
C ALA A 211 2.94 7.89 -12.80
N GLY A 212 2.03 7.16 -12.14
CA GLY A 212 0.63 6.99 -12.56
C GLY A 212 -0.37 7.95 -11.92
N TYR A 213 0.08 8.82 -11.00
CA TYR A 213 -0.79 9.73 -10.24
C TYR A 213 -0.37 11.20 -10.39
N PRO A 214 -1.32 12.17 -10.30
CA PRO A 214 -0.99 13.59 -10.34
C PRO A 214 0.02 13.95 -9.23
N LYS A 215 1.06 14.74 -9.56
CA LYS A 215 2.19 14.95 -8.62
C LYS A 215 1.77 15.55 -7.27
N ALA A 216 0.75 16.40 -7.23
CA ALA A 216 0.18 16.94 -5.99
C ALA A 216 -0.46 15.85 -5.12
N VAL A 217 -1.17 14.89 -5.72
CA VAL A 217 -1.71 13.70 -5.03
C VAL A 217 -0.56 12.81 -4.55
N SER A 218 0.41 12.51 -5.42
CA SER A 218 1.51 11.58 -5.12
C SER A 218 2.36 12.06 -3.93
N VAL A 219 2.74 13.34 -3.92
CA VAL A 219 3.50 13.97 -2.83
C VAL A 219 2.66 14.07 -1.56
N THR A 220 1.35 14.31 -1.66
CA THR A 220 0.49 14.38 -0.46
C THR A 220 0.32 13.00 0.19
N VAL A 221 0.07 11.95 -0.60
CA VAL A 221 -0.03 10.57 -0.08
C VAL A 221 1.31 10.09 0.48
N ARG A 222 2.43 10.35 -0.21
CA ARG A 222 3.79 10.11 0.30
C ARG A 222 3.98 10.74 1.68
N ASN A 223 3.85 12.06 1.78
CA ASN A 223 4.28 12.82 2.95
C ASN A 223 3.28 12.71 4.12
N LYS A 224 1.97 12.83 3.87
CA LYS A 224 0.93 12.83 4.92
C LYS A 224 0.49 11.44 5.34
N VAL A 225 0.59 10.44 4.46
CA VAL A 225 0.10 9.07 4.74
C VAL A 225 1.26 8.10 4.93
N VAL A 226 2.11 7.88 3.93
CA VAL A 226 3.11 6.79 3.97
C VAL A 226 4.25 7.07 4.94
N GLU A 227 4.98 8.16 4.74
CA GLU A 227 6.16 8.50 5.54
C GLU A 227 5.78 8.83 6.99
N ALA A 228 4.62 9.48 7.17
CA ALA A 228 4.01 9.70 8.48
C ALA A 228 3.62 8.39 9.19
N ALA A 229 3.01 7.43 8.49
CA ALA A 229 2.61 6.14 9.07
C ALA A 229 3.82 5.28 9.45
N ILE A 230 4.86 5.23 8.60
CA ILE A 230 6.11 4.51 8.90
C ILE A 230 6.73 5.09 10.16
N LYS A 231 6.93 6.42 10.23
CA LYS A 231 7.47 7.11 11.41
C LYS A 231 6.61 6.88 12.67
N LYS A 232 5.28 6.87 12.54
CA LYS A 232 4.35 6.57 13.65
C LYS A 232 4.39 5.09 14.09
N ALA A 233 4.87 4.18 13.25
CA ALA A 233 5.06 2.77 13.58
C ALA A 233 6.46 2.45 14.14
N GLU A 234 7.47 3.29 13.91
CA GLU A 234 8.81 3.15 14.51
C GLU A 234 8.81 3.38 16.04
N VAL A 235 7.92 4.25 16.52
CA VAL A 235 7.58 4.45 17.94
C VAL A 235 6.58 3.39 18.40
#